data_AF-A0AAV5XUG6-F1
#
_entry.id   AF-A0AAV5XUG6-F1
#
_cell.length_a   1.000
_cell.length_b   1.000
_cell.length_c   1.000
_cell.angle_alpha   90.00
_cell.angle_beta   90.00
_cell.angle_gamma   90.00
#
_symmetry.space_group_name_H-M   'P 1'
#
loop_
_entity.id
_entity.type
_entity.pdbx_description
1 polymer ?
#
loop_
_entity_poly.entity_id
_entity_poly.type
_entity_poly.pdbx_seq_one_letter_code
_entity_poly.pdbx_strand_id
1 'polypeptide(L)' 'MLQGWLSDLDGIGEAGGIATFTFYPQIIGRPSRLACLRALIEHARQRPGLWIARLDEVGAHWRSRG' A
#
# COMPACT_ATOMS: atom_id res chain seq x y z
N MET A 1 10.73 -9.56 -4.66
CA MET A 1 10.15 -8.79 -3.54
C MET A 1 9.43 -7.57 -4.07
N LEU A 2 10.11 -6.52 -4.53
CA LEU A 2 9.47 -5.30 -5.07
C LEU A 2 8.39 -5.62 -6.12
N GLN A 3 8.72 -6.40 -7.16
CA GLN A 3 7.76 -6.74 -8.22
C GLN A 3 6.48 -7.39 -7.69
N GLY A 4 6.58 -8.29 -6.70
CA GLY A 4 5.39 -8.90 -6.08
C GLY A 4 4.52 -7.86 -5.38
N TRP A 5 5.11 -6.94 -4.62
CA TRP A 5 4.36 -5.88 -3.97
C TRP A 5 3.68 -4.92 -4.95
N LEU A 6 4.34 -4.61 -6.07
CA LEU A 6 3.75 -3.79 -7.13
C LEU A 6 2.58 -4.52 -7.78
N SER A 7 2.75 -5.80 -8.14
CA SER A 7 1.67 -6.62 -8.71
C SER A 7 0.48 -6.75 -7.76
N ASP A 8 0.71 -6.94 -6.47
CA ASP A 8 -0.36 -7.01 -5.46
C ASP A 8 -1.09 -5.67 -5.34
N LEU A 9 -0.35 -4.56 -5.23
CA LEU A 9 -0.93 -3.22 -5.12
C LEU A 9 -1.79 -2.90 -6.37
N ASP A 10 -1.26 -3.17 -7.55
CA ASP A 10 -1.91 -2.84 -8.82
C ASP A 10 -3.12 -3.72 -9.07
N GLY A 11 -2.98 -5.04 -8.90
CA GLY A 11 -4.07 -5.98 -9.11
C GLY A 11 -5.22 -5.80 -8.12
N ILE A 12 -4.93 -5.54 -6.84
CA ILE A 12 -5.96 -5.24 -5.84
C ILE A 12 -6.63 -3.90 -6.15
N GLY A 13 -5.84 -2.88 -6.55
CA GLY A 13 -6.37 -1.58 -6.95
C GLY A 13 -7.30 -1.67 -8.16
N GLU A 14 -6.96 -2.47 -9.16
CA GLU A 14 -7.80 -2.73 -10.35
C GLU A 14 -9.10 -3.45 -10.01
N ALA A 15 -9.07 -4.34 -9.01
CA ALA A 15 -10.28 -4.97 -8.47
C ALA A 15 -11.14 -4.04 -7.59
N GLY A 16 -10.72 -2.77 -7.37
CA GLY A 16 -11.39 -1.83 -6.48
C GLY A 16 -11.28 -2.18 -4.99
N GLY A 17 -10.27 -2.98 -4.63
CA GLY A 17 -10.05 -3.46 -3.27
C GLY A 17 -9.15 -2.55 -2.42
N ILE A 18 -8.74 -3.08 -1.26
CA ILE A 18 -7.82 -2.41 -0.32
C ILE A 18 -6.57 -3.27 -0.18
N ALA A 19 -5.42 -2.76 -0.61
CA ALA A 19 -4.14 -3.42 -0.45
C ALA A 19 -3.50 -3.04 0.89
N THR A 20 -3.25 -4.03 1.75
CA THR A 20 -2.59 -3.82 3.06
C THR A 20 -1.27 -4.57 3.14
N PHE A 21 -0.22 -3.89 3.57
CA PHE A 21 1.11 -4.47 3.76
C PHE A 21 1.57 -4.33 5.21
N THR A 22 2.16 -5.38 5.77
CA THR A 22 2.72 -5.37 7.13
C THR A 22 4.23 -5.32 7.06
N PHE A 23 4.83 -4.29 7.68
CA PHE A 23 6.28 -4.10 7.71
C PHE A 23 6.81 -4.09 9.14
N TYR A 24 7.73 -5.00 9.44
CA TYR A 24 8.40 -5.07 10.74
C TYR A 24 9.73 -4.30 10.71
N PRO A 25 10.01 -3.38 11.67
CA PRO A 25 11.21 -2.53 11.65
C PRO A 25 12.53 -3.29 11.48
N GLN A 26 12.71 -4.40 12.22
CA GLN A 26 13.93 -5.22 12.20
C GLN A 26 14.19 -5.93 10.85
N ILE A 27 13.17 -6.01 10.00
CA ILE A 27 13.26 -6.61 8.66
C ILE A 27 13.30 -5.51 7.61
N ILE A 28 12.31 -4.61 7.60
CA ILE A 28 12.13 -3.60 6.54
C ILE A 28 13.24 -2.54 6.56
N GLY A 29 13.86 -2.28 7.71
CA GLY A 29 14.96 -1.33 7.85
C GLY A 29 16.27 -1.75 7.19
N ARG A 30 16.42 -3.01 6.74
CA ARG A 30 17.63 -3.44 6.02
C ARG A 30 17.73 -2.69 4.69
N PRO A 31 18.92 -2.18 4.27
CA PRO A 31 19.02 -1.26 3.13
C PRO A 31 18.33 -1.71 1.84
N SER A 32 18.47 -2.99 1.45
CA SER A 32 17.83 -3.54 0.25
C SER A 32 16.30 -3.56 0.33
N ARG A 33 15.74 -3.77 1.52
CA ARG A 33 14.29 -3.81 1.76
C ARG A 33 13.71 -2.40 1.89
N LEU A 34 14.45 -1.49 2.52
CA LEU A 34 14.08 -0.08 2.61
C LEU A 34 14.04 0.58 1.23
N ALA A 35 14.97 0.22 0.33
CA ALA A 35 14.93 0.66 -1.07
C ALA A 35 13.66 0.16 -1.78
N CYS A 36 13.26 -1.09 -1.57
CA CYS A 36 12.01 -1.63 -2.12
C CYS A 36 10.79 -0.90 -1.54
N LEU A 37 10.75 -0.62 -0.23
CA LEU A 37 9.65 0.13 0.40
C LEU A 37 9.52 1.53 -0.19
N ARG A 38 10.65 2.23 -0.42
CA ARG A 38 10.65 3.56 -1.06
C ARG A 38 10.05 3.50 -2.46
N ALA A 39 10.46 2.50 -3.25
CA ALA A 39 9.93 2.32 -4.60
C ALA A 39 8.43 2.00 -4.61
N LEU A 40 7.95 1.17 -3.67
CA LEU A 40 6.52 0.88 -3.52
C LEU A 40 5.70 2.14 -3.20
N ILE A 41 6.18 2.98 -2.26
CA ILE A 41 5.49 4.22 -1.89
C ILE A 41 5.46 5.21 -3.06
N GLU A 42 6.57 5.32 -3.81
CA GLU A 42 6.63 6.19 -4.98
C GLU A 42 5.66 5.74 -6.07
N HIS A 43 5.64 4.44 -6.39
CA HIS A 43 4.68 3.85 -7.34
C HIS A 43 3.23 4.11 -6.93
N ALA A 44 2.90 3.89 -5.65
CA ALA A 44 1.57 4.15 -5.11
C ALA A 44 1.15 5.63 -5.28
N ARG A 45 2.05 6.58 -5.01
CA ARG A 45 1.78 8.01 -5.14
C ARG A 45 1.55 8.46 -6.58
N GLN A 46 2.14 7.77 -7.55
CA GLN A 46 1.97 8.09 -8.96
C GLN A 46 0.67 7.56 -9.56
N ARG A 47 -0.05 6.68 -8.85
CA ARG A 47 -1.27 6.04 -9.36
C ARG A 47 -2.50 6.93 -9.14
N PRO A 48 -3.13 7.47 -10.20
CA PRO A 48 -4.31 8.32 -10.06
C PRO A 48 -5.47 7.58 -9.40
N GLY A 49 -6.16 8.23 -8.47
CA GLY A 49 -7.32 7.66 -7.77
C GLY A 49 -6.98 6.66 -6.67
N LEU A 50 -5.71 6.33 -6.44
CA LEU A 50 -5.31 5.52 -5.29
C LEU A 50 -5.41 6.34 -4.00
N TRP A 51 -6.14 5.82 -3.02
CA TRP A 51 -6.23 6.41 -1.68
C TRP A 51 -5.22 5.74 -0.74
N ILE A 52 -4.16 6.46 -0.39
CA ILE A 52 -3.23 6.05 0.68
C ILE A 52 -3.82 6.54 2.00
N ALA A 53 -4.30 5.61 2.82
CA ALA A 53 -5.09 5.91 4.00
C ALA A 53 -4.59 5.17 5.24
N ARG A 54 -4.84 5.75 6.42
CA ARG A 54 -4.80 5.01 7.68
C ARG A 54 -6.04 4.12 7.80
N LEU A 55 -5.90 3.00 8.51
CA LEU A 55 -7.00 2.03 8.65
C LEU A 55 -8.25 2.62 9.35
N ASP A 56 -8.07 3.57 10.26
CA ASP A 56 -9.19 4.25 10.93
C ASP A 56 -9.96 5.18 9.99
N GLU A 57 -9.28 5.83 9.04
CA GLU A 57 -9.91 6.64 7.99
C GLU A 57 -10.78 5.77 7.07
N VAL A 58 -10.26 4.61 6.66
CA VAL A 58 -11.02 3.62 5.87
C VAL A 58 -12.25 3.14 6.63
N GLY A 59 -12.08 2.82 7.92
CA GLY A 59 -13.20 2.42 8.78
C GLY A 59 -14.25 3.52 8.96
N ALA A 60 -13.84 4.78 9.11
CA ALA A 60 -14.74 5.92 9.20
C ALA A 60 -15.51 6.14 7.90
N HIS A 61 -14.83 6.10 6.75
CA HIS A 61 -15.44 6.21 5.42
C HIS A 61 -16.48 5.12 5.15
N TRP A 62 -16.23 3.91 5.63
CA TRP A 62 -17.20 2.83 5.47
C TRP A 62 -18.44 3.03 6.34
N ARG A 63 -18.26 3.49 7.59
CA ARG A 63 -19.37 3.80 8.50
C ARG A 63 -20.22 4.98 8.01
N SER A 64 -19.64 5.97 7.34
CA SER A 64 -20.39 7.12 6.81
C SER A 64 -21.22 6.82 5.56
N ARG A 65 -21.11 5.60 5.00
CA ARG A 65 -21.87 5.14 3.83
C ARG A 65 -23.13 4.36 4.20
N GLY A 66 -23.39 4.12 5.48
CA GLY A 66 -24.65 3.59 6.03
C GLY A 66 -25.41 4.68 6.78
#